data_AF-A0A815X4X7-F1
#
_entry.id   AF-A0A815X4X7-F1
#
_cell.length_a   1.000
_cell.length_b   1.000
_cell.length_c   1.000
_cell.angle_alpha   90.00
_cell.angle_beta   90.00
_cell.angle_gamma   90.00
#
_symmetry.space_group_name_H-M   'P 1'
#
loop_
_entity.id
_entity.type
_entity.pdbx_description
1 polymer ?
#
loop_
_entity_poly.entity_id
_entity_poly.type
_entity_poly.pdbx_seq_one_letter_code
_entity_poly.pdbx_strand_id
1 'polypeptide(L)'
;LSGLLRDPFTVCPPIKSTSIPAGLYADANMQSKRFILLLVAAPFHNHSLFTPTEHIFPWSYQHAFDVRRPKLFLFDIGSSYFGSWGGDPNGASSLWFYEYHKRFHVKFDRIIAFEHSSLDAKSAWSQLPDDVFPIYTLINVGVGEVGKFNPWTMLQAIAETHDYVIVKIDIDTPAVENALIEQILKEPKISSLVDELCVEHHVTVGEMIPSWGLPGKSLKDSYVLFRKMRQLGIRMHSWP
;
A
#
# COMPACT_ATOMS: atom_id res chain seq x y z
N LEU A 1 -1.33 -18.18 -16.23
CA LEU A 1 -0.19 -17.34 -15.82
C LEU A 1 -0.44 -16.84 -14.40
N SER A 2 0.13 -17.53 -13.41
CA SER A 2 0.01 -17.24 -11.99
C SER A 2 1.11 -16.26 -11.59
N GLY A 3 0.97 -15.01 -12.02
CA GLY A 3 1.92 -13.94 -11.74
C GLY A 3 2.05 -13.69 -10.24
N LEU A 4 3.12 -14.23 -9.67
CA LEU A 4 3.85 -13.78 -8.49
C LEU A 4 2.98 -13.16 -7.38
N LEU A 5 2.36 -14.05 -6.59
CA LEU A 5 2.05 -13.74 -5.20
C LEU A 5 3.36 -13.33 -4.52
N ARG A 6 3.54 -12.04 -4.23
CA ARG A 6 4.41 -11.67 -3.11
C ARG A 6 3.84 -12.37 -1.89
N ASP A 7 4.71 -13.04 -1.17
CA ASP A 7 4.36 -13.62 0.11
C ASP A 7 3.78 -12.48 0.96
N PRO A 8 2.60 -12.65 1.59
CA PRO A 8 2.04 -11.71 2.56
C PRO A 8 2.95 -11.46 3.77
N PHE A 9 4.19 -11.94 3.77
CA PHE A 9 5.21 -11.62 4.76
C PHE A 9 6.56 -11.25 4.14
N THR A 10 6.59 -10.85 2.86
CA THR A 10 7.83 -10.39 2.21
C THR A 10 8.46 -9.18 2.91
N VAL A 11 7.67 -8.45 3.71
CA VAL A 11 8.11 -7.24 4.45
C VAL A 11 8.23 -7.49 5.96
N CYS A 12 7.69 -8.60 6.47
CA CYS A 12 7.74 -8.99 7.88
C CYS A 12 9.07 -9.74 8.18
N PRO A 13 9.49 -9.84 9.46
CA PRO A 13 10.63 -10.68 9.84
C PRO A 13 10.47 -12.11 9.31
N PRO A 14 11.58 -12.83 9.04
CA PRO A 14 11.54 -14.15 8.42
C PRO A 14 10.72 -15.14 9.25
N ILE A 15 9.58 -15.58 8.68
CA ILE A 15 8.70 -16.60 9.27
C ILE A 15 9.32 -17.98 9.08
N LYS A 16 9.23 -18.85 10.09
CA LYS A 16 9.77 -20.20 10.00
C LYS A 16 8.90 -21.01 9.03
N SER A 17 9.54 -21.87 8.25
CA SER A 17 8.85 -22.75 7.28
C SER A 17 7.75 -23.62 7.91
N THR A 18 7.87 -23.92 9.21
CA THR A 18 6.89 -24.68 10.00
C THR A 18 5.55 -23.96 10.20
N SER A 19 5.53 -22.64 10.06
CA SER A 19 4.34 -21.80 10.29
C SER A 19 3.54 -21.57 9.01
N ILE A 20 4.05 -22.11 7.90
CA ILE A 20 3.39 -22.11 6.60
C ILE A 20 2.53 -23.38 6.51
N PRO A 21 1.20 -23.28 6.30
CA PRO A 21 0.34 -24.45 6.15
C PRO A 21 0.81 -25.40 5.06
N ALA A 22 0.75 -26.71 5.33
CA ALA A 22 1.03 -27.73 4.32
C ALA A 22 0.09 -27.57 3.12
N GLY A 23 0.66 -27.57 1.90
CA GLY A 23 -0.09 -27.39 0.65
C GLY A 23 -0.32 -25.94 0.21
N LEU A 24 0.24 -24.95 0.94
CA LEU A 24 0.24 -23.56 0.49
C LEU A 24 1.18 -23.32 -0.70
N TYR A 25 2.28 -24.09 -0.74
CA TYR A 25 3.25 -24.13 -1.84
C TYR A 25 3.13 -25.45 -2.59
N ALA A 26 2.92 -25.40 -3.90
CA ALA A 26 3.19 -26.53 -4.77
C ALA A 26 4.71 -26.57 -4.98
N ASP A 27 5.36 -27.59 -4.44
CA ASP A 27 6.79 -27.88 -4.48
C ASP A 27 7.74 -27.02 -3.63
N ALA A 28 8.70 -27.72 -3.01
CA ALA A 28 9.73 -27.21 -2.09
C ALA A 28 10.72 -26.19 -2.69
N ASN A 29 10.57 -25.86 -3.98
CA ASN A 29 11.50 -25.00 -4.74
C ASN A 29 10.91 -23.64 -5.15
N MET A 30 9.66 -23.33 -4.79
CA MET A 30 9.10 -21.99 -4.99
C MET A 30 9.51 -21.04 -3.85
N GLN A 31 10.81 -20.76 -3.71
CA GLN A 31 11.20 -19.48 -3.10
C GLN A 31 10.69 -18.40 -4.06
N SER A 32 9.63 -17.70 -3.64
CA SER A 32 9.21 -16.44 -4.25
C SER A 32 10.46 -15.57 -4.39
N LYS A 33 10.92 -15.39 -5.63
CA LYS A 33 12.13 -14.63 -5.92
C LYS A 33 12.00 -13.29 -5.24
N ARG A 34 12.87 -13.08 -4.24
CA ARG A 34 13.04 -11.82 -3.52
C ARG A 34 13.27 -10.71 -4.55
N PHE A 35 12.78 -9.53 -4.20
CA PHE A 35 12.96 -8.25 -4.89
C PHE A 35 12.02 -7.96 -6.08
N ILE A 36 11.13 -6.99 -5.87
CA ILE A 36 11.17 -5.62 -6.41
C ILE A 36 9.74 -5.05 -6.33
N LEU A 37 9.52 -3.92 -5.62
CA LEU A 37 8.24 -3.18 -5.60
C LEU A 37 7.84 -2.58 -6.95
N LEU A 38 8.58 -2.93 -7.99
CA LEU A 38 8.45 -2.39 -9.34
C LEU A 38 8.67 -3.49 -10.37
N LEU A 39 8.29 -4.76 -10.17
CA LEU A 39 8.32 -5.69 -11.31
C LEU A 39 7.00 -6.43 -11.46
N VAL A 40 6.57 -6.42 -12.71
CA VAL A 40 5.34 -6.91 -13.32
C VAL A 40 4.93 -8.27 -12.76
N ALA A 41 4.06 -8.24 -11.75
CA ALA A 41 3.43 -9.45 -11.21
C ALA A 41 1.92 -9.49 -11.46
N ALA A 42 1.30 -8.34 -11.79
CA ALA A 42 -0.11 -8.25 -12.13
C ALA A 42 -0.26 -7.56 -13.50
N PRO A 43 -1.07 -8.12 -14.42
CA PRO A 43 -1.39 -7.44 -15.68
C PRO A 43 -2.08 -6.10 -15.40
N PHE A 44 -1.57 -5.05 -16.04
CA PHE A 44 -2.15 -3.71 -16.02
C PHE A 44 -3.43 -3.73 -16.87
N HIS A 45 -4.61 -3.81 -16.23
CA HIS A 45 -5.88 -3.95 -16.96
C HIS A 45 -6.58 -2.62 -17.29
N ASN A 46 -6.19 -1.50 -16.68
CA ASN A 46 -6.92 -0.22 -16.80
C ASN A 46 -6.50 0.68 -17.96
N HIS A 47 -5.54 0.29 -18.81
CA HIS A 47 -5.15 1.05 -20.00
C HIS A 47 -5.54 0.31 -21.28
N SER A 48 -6.79 0.46 -21.73
CA SER A 48 -7.27 -0.16 -22.98
C SER A 48 -6.93 0.63 -24.26
N LEU A 49 -5.98 1.57 -24.22
CA LEU A 49 -5.71 2.45 -25.36
C LEU A 49 -4.30 2.33 -25.95
N PHE A 50 -3.43 1.48 -25.40
CA PHE A 50 -2.04 1.44 -25.86
C PHE A 50 -1.55 0.01 -26.11
N THR A 51 -0.83 -0.12 -27.22
CA THR A 51 -0.13 -1.34 -27.64
C THR A 51 0.65 -1.97 -26.49
N PRO A 52 0.61 -3.30 -26.33
CA PRO A 52 1.26 -4.01 -25.24
C PRO A 52 2.78 -3.97 -25.39
N THR A 53 3.41 -2.92 -24.88
CA THR A 53 4.85 -2.97 -24.53
C THR A 53 4.94 -3.36 -23.07
N GLU A 54 5.17 -4.65 -22.82
CA GLU A 54 5.01 -5.36 -21.54
C GLU A 54 6.03 -4.98 -20.43
N HIS A 55 6.78 -3.86 -20.55
CA HIS A 55 8.01 -3.67 -19.77
C HIS A 55 8.28 -2.26 -19.24
N ILE A 56 7.39 -1.28 -19.44
CA ILE A 56 7.64 0.12 -19.07
C ILE A 56 6.61 0.58 -18.04
N PHE A 57 7.06 1.15 -16.92
CA PHE A 57 6.17 1.65 -15.88
C PHE A 57 5.36 2.86 -16.36
N PRO A 58 4.08 3.00 -15.99
CA PRO A 58 3.26 4.15 -16.37
C PRO A 58 3.90 5.50 -16.03
N TRP A 59 4.60 5.64 -14.90
CA TRP A 59 5.29 6.89 -14.51
C TRP A 59 6.60 7.14 -15.25
N SER A 60 7.15 6.13 -15.94
CA SER A 60 8.29 6.29 -16.85
C SER A 60 7.86 6.73 -18.26
N TYR A 61 6.56 6.72 -18.54
CA TYR A 61 6.01 7.38 -19.73
C TYR A 61 5.98 8.90 -19.52
N GLN A 62 7.07 9.57 -19.88
CA GLN A 62 6.98 10.96 -20.32
C GLN A 62 6.33 10.96 -21.71
N HIS A 63 5.00 10.91 -21.78
CA HIS A 63 4.32 11.12 -23.04
C HIS A 63 4.56 12.57 -23.49
N ALA A 64 5.30 12.73 -24.58
CA ALA A 64 5.52 14.02 -25.23
C ALA A 64 4.23 14.62 -25.87
N PHE A 65 3.09 13.92 -25.77
CA PHE A 65 1.85 14.25 -26.49
C PHE A 65 0.55 14.08 -25.69
N ASP A 66 0.60 13.78 -24.38
CA ASP A 66 -0.59 13.77 -23.53
C ASP A 66 -0.64 15.06 -22.68
N VAL A 67 -1.81 15.71 -22.62
CA VAL A 67 -1.98 17.06 -22.06
C VAL A 67 -1.88 17.06 -20.53
N ARG A 68 -1.93 15.87 -19.89
CA ARG A 68 -1.61 15.69 -18.46
C ARG A 68 -0.83 14.40 -18.27
N ARG A 69 0.36 14.51 -17.66
CA ARG A 69 1.10 13.34 -17.19
C ARG A 69 0.34 12.66 -16.03
N PRO A 70 0.34 11.31 -15.95
CA PRO A 70 -0.06 10.59 -14.74
C PRO A 70 0.65 11.14 -13.50
N LYS A 71 -0.09 11.28 -12.42
CA LYS A 71 0.45 11.67 -11.11
C LYS A 71 0.73 10.44 -10.26
N LEU A 72 1.71 10.56 -9.39
CA LEU A 72 2.01 9.56 -8.36
C LEU A 72 1.50 10.03 -6.99
N PHE A 73 0.55 9.29 -6.42
CA PHE A 73 -0.01 9.55 -5.09
C PHE A 73 0.44 8.51 -4.06
N LEU A 74 0.71 8.98 -2.84
CA LEU A 74 0.76 8.15 -1.65
C LEU A 74 -0.37 8.55 -0.71
N PHE A 75 -1.22 7.60 -0.33
CA PHE A 75 -2.13 7.69 0.80
C PHE A 75 -1.59 6.85 1.94
N ASP A 76 -1.09 7.50 2.97
CA ASP A 76 -0.50 6.87 4.16
C ASP A 76 -1.49 6.96 5.32
N ILE A 77 -2.30 5.92 5.51
CA ILE A 77 -3.39 5.90 6.48
C ILE A 77 -2.86 5.24 7.77
N GLY A 78 -2.75 6.07 8.82
CA GLY A 78 -2.02 5.80 10.06
C GLY A 78 -0.52 6.02 9.89
N SER A 79 -0.16 7.24 9.50
CA SER A 79 1.21 7.58 9.09
C SER A 79 2.18 7.78 10.25
N SER A 80 1.70 8.12 11.44
CA SER A 80 2.47 8.79 12.49
C SER A 80 3.16 10.07 12.00
N TYR A 81 4.34 10.41 12.53
CA TYR A 81 5.15 11.49 11.96
C TYR A 81 5.85 11.03 10.69
N PHE A 82 6.12 11.97 9.77
CA PHE A 82 6.80 11.66 8.50
C PHE A 82 8.12 10.92 8.71
N GLY A 83 8.97 11.38 9.64
CA GLY A 83 10.35 10.92 9.78
C GLY A 83 10.58 9.88 10.88
N SER A 84 9.59 9.60 11.73
CA SER A 84 9.73 8.59 12.79
C SER A 84 8.40 8.14 13.38
N TRP A 85 8.35 6.90 13.84
CA TRP A 85 7.30 6.39 14.72
C TRP A 85 7.92 6.14 16.09
N GLY A 86 7.44 6.81 17.15
CA GLY A 86 8.02 6.67 18.50
C GLY A 86 9.51 7.03 18.61
N GLY A 87 10.04 7.82 17.67
CA GLY A 87 11.48 8.13 17.56
C GLY A 87 12.31 7.13 16.74
N ASP A 88 11.71 6.05 16.23
CA ASP A 88 12.35 5.13 15.29
C ASP A 88 12.03 5.52 13.84
N PRO A 89 13.03 5.91 13.02
CA PRO A 89 12.82 6.21 11.61
C PRO A 89 12.39 4.99 10.78
N ASN A 90 12.66 3.76 11.24
CA ASN A 90 12.29 2.55 10.50
C ASN A 90 10.79 2.24 10.60
N GLY A 91 10.10 2.78 11.60
CA GLY A 91 8.65 2.64 11.76
C GLY A 91 7.84 3.67 10.98
N ALA A 92 8.47 4.68 10.38
CA ALA A 92 7.76 5.72 9.65
C ALA A 92 7.48 5.31 8.20
N SER A 93 6.22 5.01 7.90
CA SER A 93 5.76 4.58 6.58
C SER A 93 6.04 5.62 5.49
N SER A 94 5.64 6.88 5.71
CA SER A 94 5.88 7.98 4.78
C SER A 94 7.35 8.13 4.39
N LEU A 95 8.28 8.13 5.37
CA LEU A 95 9.73 8.18 5.10
C LEU A 95 10.19 6.97 4.29
N TRP A 96 9.73 5.77 4.65
CA TRP A 96 10.11 4.55 3.93
C TRP A 96 9.69 4.61 2.46
N PHE A 97 8.45 5.00 2.16
CA PHE A 97 7.99 5.13 0.77
C PHE A 97 8.75 6.21 0.01
N TYR A 98 9.00 7.36 0.65
CA TYR A 98 9.78 8.45 0.07
C TYR A 98 11.19 7.99 -0.31
N GLU A 99 11.93 7.41 0.64
CA GLU A 99 13.31 6.93 0.40
C GLU A 99 13.35 5.78 -0.60
N TYR A 100 12.37 4.88 -0.56
CA TYR A 100 12.25 3.79 -1.53
C TYR A 100 12.12 4.32 -2.97
N HIS A 101 11.19 5.24 -3.22
CA HIS A 101 10.94 5.77 -4.56
C HIS A 101 12.06 6.71 -5.03
N LYS A 102 12.63 7.49 -4.11
CA LYS A 102 13.77 8.37 -4.37
C LYS A 102 14.99 7.63 -4.91
N ARG A 103 15.26 6.40 -4.43
CA ARG A 103 16.34 5.54 -4.96
C ARG A 103 16.19 5.19 -6.43
N PHE A 104 14.96 5.24 -6.95
CA PHE A 104 14.66 5.02 -8.37
C PHE A 104 14.40 6.32 -9.12
N HIS A 105 14.72 7.47 -8.53
CA HIS A 105 14.45 8.81 -9.08
C HIS A 105 12.96 9.07 -9.39
N VAL A 106 12.07 8.38 -8.68
CA VAL A 106 10.62 8.57 -8.78
C VAL A 106 10.18 9.53 -7.68
N LYS A 107 9.42 10.57 -8.05
CA LYS A 107 8.91 11.58 -7.12
C LYS A 107 7.40 11.49 -7.01
N PHE A 108 6.90 11.62 -5.79
CA PHE A 108 5.47 11.78 -5.55
C PHE A 108 5.00 13.15 -6.03
N ASP A 109 3.78 13.18 -6.57
CA ASP A 109 3.06 14.41 -6.84
C ASP A 109 2.29 14.87 -5.62
N ARG A 110 1.81 13.93 -4.80
CA ARG A 110 1.11 14.20 -3.54
C ARG A 110 1.37 13.07 -2.55
N ILE A 111 1.53 13.44 -1.29
CA ILE A 111 1.53 12.53 -0.15
C ILE A 111 0.44 13.01 0.81
N ILE A 112 -0.49 12.12 1.13
CA ILE A 112 -1.64 12.40 2.00
C ILE A 112 -1.54 11.45 3.17
N ALA A 113 -1.28 12.01 4.34
CA ALA A 113 -1.04 11.28 5.56
C ALA A 113 -2.21 11.48 6.53
N PHE A 114 -2.81 10.39 6.99
CA PHE A 114 -3.82 10.41 8.04
C PHE A 114 -3.22 9.90 9.34
N GLU A 115 -3.44 10.63 10.44
CA GLU A 115 -2.99 10.20 11.76
C GLU A 115 -4.05 10.55 12.82
N HIS A 116 -4.43 9.58 13.63
CA HIS A 116 -5.41 9.75 14.70
C HIS A 116 -4.82 10.45 15.94
N SER A 117 -3.59 10.08 16.29
CA SER A 117 -2.86 10.59 17.45
C SER A 117 -2.59 12.08 17.30
N SER A 118 -2.87 12.88 18.33
CA SER A 118 -2.58 14.32 18.28
C SER A 118 -1.07 14.55 18.12
N LEU A 119 -0.64 15.00 16.94
CA LEU A 119 0.75 15.31 16.64
C LEU A 119 1.03 16.78 16.94
N ASP A 120 2.24 17.09 17.41
CA ASP A 120 2.68 18.47 17.47
C ASP A 120 2.94 18.98 16.04
N ALA A 121 2.23 20.03 15.64
CA ALA A 121 2.30 20.54 14.27
C ALA A 121 3.73 20.96 13.90
N LYS A 122 4.43 21.69 14.78
CA LYS A 122 5.79 22.16 14.49
C LYS A 122 6.72 20.97 14.24
N SER A 123 6.65 19.96 15.10
CA SER A 123 7.45 18.73 14.99
C SER A 123 7.09 17.92 13.75
N ALA A 124 5.81 17.86 13.37
CA ALA A 124 5.38 17.13 12.17
C ALA A 124 5.90 17.77 10.88
N TRP A 125 5.80 19.10 10.77
CA TRP A 125 6.25 19.81 9.57
C TRP A 125 7.77 19.98 9.50
N SER A 126 8.49 20.04 10.64
CA SER A 126 9.95 20.21 10.64
C SER A 126 10.74 18.99 10.15
N GLN A 127 10.10 17.82 10.06
CA GLN A 127 10.73 16.58 9.61
C GLN A 127 10.70 16.41 8.08
N LEU A 128 9.91 17.22 7.38
CA LEU A 128 9.72 17.06 5.94
C LEU A 128 10.98 17.53 5.18
N PRO A 129 11.47 16.72 4.23
CA PRO A 129 12.43 17.20 3.23
C PRO A 129 11.85 18.37 2.42
N ASP A 130 12.72 19.26 1.96
CA ASP A 130 12.32 20.46 1.19
C ASP A 130 11.47 20.13 -0.03
N ASP A 131 11.74 19.01 -0.70
CA ASP A 131 11.00 18.57 -1.90
C ASP A 131 9.65 17.92 -1.57
N VAL A 132 9.45 17.47 -0.33
CA VAL A 132 8.21 16.86 0.15
C VAL A 132 7.27 17.90 0.76
N PHE A 133 7.80 18.93 1.43
CA PHE A 133 7.03 20.00 2.07
C PHE A 133 5.85 20.54 1.23
N PRO A 134 6.01 20.88 -0.08
CA PRO A 134 4.91 21.46 -0.86
C PRO A 134 3.87 20.43 -1.35
N ILE A 135 4.14 19.13 -1.23
CA ILE A 135 3.27 18.05 -1.73
C ILE A 135 2.66 17.20 -0.63
N TYR A 136 3.06 17.43 0.63
CA TYR A 136 2.59 16.69 1.80
C TYR A 136 1.36 17.35 2.41
N THR A 137 0.35 16.55 2.70
CA THR A 137 -0.86 16.97 3.42
C THR A 137 -1.03 16.06 4.63
N LEU A 138 -0.93 16.65 5.83
CA LEU A 138 -1.24 15.96 7.08
C LEU A 138 -2.70 16.21 7.47
N ILE A 139 -3.46 15.13 7.59
CA ILE A 139 -4.83 15.12 8.09
C ILE A 139 -4.77 14.47 9.47
N ASN A 140 -4.52 15.30 10.50
CA ASN A 140 -4.36 14.82 11.86
C ASN A 140 -5.72 14.59 12.57
N VAL A 141 -6.52 13.72 11.97
CA VAL A 141 -7.75 13.17 12.54
C VAL A 141 -7.85 11.69 12.18
N GLY A 142 -8.53 10.92 13.02
CA GLY A 142 -8.82 9.51 12.71
C GLY A 142 -9.68 9.37 11.46
N VAL A 143 -9.38 8.35 10.66
CA VAL A 143 -10.23 7.95 9.53
C VAL A 143 -11.49 7.25 10.03
N GLY A 144 -12.54 7.32 9.21
CA GLY A 144 -13.79 6.60 9.47
C GLY A 144 -14.26 5.84 8.24
N GLU A 145 -15.16 4.88 8.45
CA GLU A 145 -15.76 4.09 7.36
C GLU A 145 -16.67 4.92 6.46
N VAL A 146 -17.19 6.05 6.96
CA VAL A 146 -18.11 6.94 6.24
C VAL A 146 -17.80 8.41 6.53
N GLY A 147 -18.30 9.29 5.66
CA GLY A 147 -18.22 10.74 5.85
C GLY A 147 -16.93 11.37 5.33
N LYS A 148 -16.67 12.60 5.79
CA LYS A 148 -15.61 13.47 5.22
C LYS A 148 -14.19 12.97 5.46
N PHE A 149 -13.99 12.14 6.49
CA PHE A 149 -12.69 11.56 6.85
C PHE A 149 -12.58 10.09 6.43
N ASN A 150 -13.50 9.60 5.59
CA ASN A 150 -13.23 8.40 4.83
C ASN A 150 -12.17 8.74 3.76
N PRO A 151 -11.02 8.04 3.71
CA PRO A 151 -9.93 8.33 2.78
C PRO A 151 -10.34 8.19 1.31
N TRP A 152 -11.33 7.34 1.01
CA TRP A 152 -11.83 7.13 -0.34
C TRP A 152 -12.63 8.31 -0.88
N THR A 153 -13.23 9.11 0.00
CA THR A 153 -13.88 10.37 -0.39
C THR A 153 -12.84 11.31 -1.00
N MET A 154 -11.66 11.40 -0.37
CA MET A 154 -10.56 12.22 -0.89
C MET A 154 -9.94 11.63 -2.14
N LEU A 155 -9.65 10.32 -2.14
CA LEU A 155 -9.11 9.61 -3.30
C LEU A 155 -9.95 9.86 -4.55
N GLN A 156 -11.27 9.64 -4.46
CA GLN A 156 -12.20 9.85 -5.58
C GLN A 156 -12.32 11.31 -6.03
N ALA A 157 -11.93 12.27 -5.19
CA ALA A 157 -12.00 13.69 -5.51
C ALA A 157 -10.74 14.21 -6.24
N ILE A 158 -9.59 13.54 -6.07
CA ILE A 158 -8.29 14.08 -6.52
C ILE A 158 -7.55 13.18 -7.51
N ALA A 159 -7.84 11.88 -7.52
CA ALA A 159 -7.18 10.91 -8.38
C ALA A 159 -8.06 10.56 -9.58
N GLU A 160 -7.42 10.30 -10.70
CA GLU A 160 -8.02 9.82 -11.94
C GLU A 160 -7.55 8.38 -12.20
N THR A 161 -8.28 7.60 -13.00
CA THR A 161 -7.95 6.18 -13.25
C THR A 161 -6.64 5.94 -14.02
N HIS A 162 -6.01 7.01 -14.50
CA HIS A 162 -4.70 6.97 -15.15
C HIS A 162 -3.56 7.41 -14.22
N ASP A 163 -3.87 7.90 -13.02
CA ASP A 163 -2.88 8.17 -11.99
C ASP A 163 -2.36 6.87 -11.39
N TYR A 164 -1.20 6.93 -10.76
CA TYR A 164 -0.66 5.80 -10.01
C TYR A 164 -0.82 6.06 -8.51
N VAL A 165 -1.57 5.20 -7.83
CA VAL A 165 -1.93 5.40 -6.43
C VAL A 165 -1.44 4.25 -5.56
N ILE A 166 -0.63 4.62 -4.57
CA ILE A 166 -0.18 3.73 -3.50
C ILE A 166 -0.97 4.06 -2.25
N VAL A 167 -1.54 3.04 -1.61
CA VAL A 167 -2.26 3.17 -0.35
C VAL A 167 -1.62 2.28 0.70
N LYS A 168 -1.29 2.84 1.86
CA LYS A 168 -0.96 2.11 3.09
C LYS A 168 -2.13 2.25 4.07
N ILE A 169 -2.54 1.16 4.70
CA ILE A 169 -3.49 1.18 5.82
C ILE A 169 -2.88 0.38 6.99
N ASP A 170 -2.64 1.06 8.09
CA ASP A 170 -2.37 0.46 9.40
C ASP A 170 -2.68 1.54 10.43
N ILE A 171 -3.81 1.38 11.16
CA ILE A 171 -4.44 2.37 12.05
C ILE A 171 -4.83 1.77 13.41
N ASP A 172 -4.25 0.62 13.77
CA ASP A 172 -4.48 -0.10 15.04
C ASP A 172 -5.97 -0.39 15.36
N THR A 173 -6.85 -0.31 14.35
CA THR A 173 -8.31 -0.44 14.51
C THR A 173 -8.86 -1.43 13.49
N PRO A 174 -8.79 -2.75 13.76
CA PRO A 174 -9.09 -3.78 12.77
C PRO A 174 -10.49 -3.68 12.15
N ALA A 175 -11.49 -3.21 12.91
CA ALA A 175 -12.85 -3.04 12.38
C ALA A 175 -12.87 -2.02 11.22
N VAL A 176 -12.24 -0.86 11.42
CA VAL A 176 -12.19 0.21 10.42
C VAL A 176 -11.32 -0.19 9.23
N GLU A 177 -10.18 -0.83 9.46
CA GLU A 177 -9.31 -1.34 8.39
C GLU A 177 -10.05 -2.34 7.49
N ASN A 178 -10.75 -3.28 8.11
CA ASN A 178 -11.53 -4.27 7.37
C ASN A 178 -12.65 -3.61 6.57
N ALA A 179 -13.35 -2.63 7.14
CA ALA A 179 -14.38 -1.88 6.42
C ALA A 179 -13.81 -1.10 5.23
N LEU A 180 -12.64 -0.47 5.37
CA LEU A 180 -11.95 0.22 4.28
C LEU A 180 -11.52 -0.75 3.17
N ILE A 181 -10.99 -1.91 3.53
CA ILE A 181 -10.64 -3.00 2.58
C ILE A 181 -11.90 -3.52 1.88
N GLU A 182 -13.00 -3.70 2.59
CA GLU A 182 -14.27 -4.15 2.02
C GLU A 182 -14.84 -3.15 1.01
N GLN A 183 -14.69 -1.86 1.25
CA GLN A 183 -15.11 -0.82 0.29
C GLN A 183 -14.34 -0.93 -1.03
N ILE A 184 -13.01 -1.14 -0.97
CA ILE A 184 -12.21 -1.41 -2.19
C ILE A 184 -12.75 -2.64 -2.94
N LEU A 185 -13.07 -3.72 -2.23
CA LEU A 185 -13.56 -4.96 -2.84
C LEU A 185 -14.96 -4.83 -3.46
N LYS A 186 -15.82 -3.98 -2.89
CA LYS A 186 -17.24 -3.86 -3.26
C LYS A 186 -17.50 -2.73 -4.26
N GLU A 187 -16.64 -1.72 -4.31
CA GLU A 187 -16.86 -0.50 -5.09
C GLU A 187 -15.86 -0.41 -6.26
N PRO A 188 -16.30 -0.68 -7.51
CA PRO A 188 -15.44 -0.58 -8.70
C PRO A 188 -14.80 0.80 -8.88
N LYS A 189 -15.49 1.85 -8.43
CA LYS A 189 -14.98 3.23 -8.50
C LYS A 189 -13.78 3.46 -7.58
N ILE A 190 -13.71 2.78 -6.43
CA ILE A 190 -12.56 2.88 -5.52
C ILE A 190 -11.43 1.99 -6.03
N SER A 191 -11.74 0.73 -6.35
CA SER A 191 -10.72 -0.23 -6.80
C SER A 191 -10.02 0.18 -8.10
N SER A 192 -10.71 0.85 -9.03
CA SER A 192 -10.10 1.38 -10.26
C SER A 192 -9.12 2.53 -10.05
N LEU A 193 -9.06 3.11 -8.84
CA LEU A 193 -8.16 4.21 -8.48
C LEU A 193 -6.97 3.76 -7.64
N VAL A 194 -6.83 2.48 -7.29
CA VAL A 194 -5.75 1.98 -6.42
C VAL A 194 -4.87 1.01 -7.21
N ASP A 195 -3.58 1.27 -7.26
CA ASP A 195 -2.61 0.39 -7.94
C ASP A 195 -1.90 -0.53 -6.96
N GLU A 196 -1.48 0.03 -5.81
CA GLU A 196 -0.78 -0.70 -4.75
C GLU A 196 -1.48 -0.51 -3.41
N LEU A 197 -1.60 -1.61 -2.67
CA LEU A 197 -2.21 -1.62 -1.34
C LEU A 197 -1.28 -2.32 -0.35
N CYS A 198 -0.73 -1.58 0.61
CA CYS A 198 0.06 -2.11 1.72
C CYS A 198 -0.81 -2.14 2.98
N VAL A 199 -0.96 -3.30 3.61
CA VAL A 199 -1.79 -3.46 4.82
C VAL A 199 -1.16 -4.42 5.83
N GLU A 200 -1.31 -4.11 7.11
CA GLU A 200 -1.03 -5.05 8.20
C GLU A 200 -2.23 -5.98 8.41
N HIS A 201 -2.37 -7.00 7.55
CA HIS A 201 -3.47 -7.94 7.68
C HIS A 201 -3.20 -8.95 8.82
N HIS A 202 -3.67 -8.60 10.01
CA HIS A 202 -3.61 -9.40 11.22
C HIS A 202 -4.14 -10.84 11.02
N VAL A 203 -3.24 -11.82 11.02
CA VAL A 203 -3.55 -13.25 10.90
C VAL A 203 -2.83 -14.07 11.96
N THR A 204 -3.42 -15.21 12.31
CA THR A 204 -2.88 -16.14 13.31
C THR A 204 -1.70 -16.90 12.72
N VAL A 205 -0.49 -16.45 13.04
CA VAL A 205 0.79 -17.10 12.70
C VAL A 205 1.65 -17.13 13.95
N GLY A 206 2.26 -18.29 14.25
CA GLY A 206 2.90 -18.56 15.54
C GLY A 206 3.93 -17.51 15.96
N GLU A 207 4.73 -17.01 15.02
CA GLU A 207 5.75 -15.99 15.24
C GLU A 207 5.17 -14.63 15.61
N MET A 208 3.97 -14.30 15.14
CA MET A 208 3.34 -13.01 15.35
C MET A 208 2.35 -13.00 16.53
N ILE A 209 2.08 -14.15 17.16
CA ILE A 209 1.23 -14.22 18.36
C ILE A 209 1.68 -13.25 19.48
N PRO A 210 2.98 -13.06 19.77
CA PRO A 210 3.40 -12.10 20.78
C PRO A 210 3.03 -10.64 20.48
N SER A 211 2.92 -10.28 19.20
CA SER A 211 2.61 -8.90 18.76
C SER A 211 1.12 -8.70 18.47
N TRP A 212 0.49 -9.68 17.81
CA TRP A 212 -0.87 -9.59 17.28
C TRP A 212 -1.92 -10.37 18.09
N GLY A 213 -1.49 -11.17 19.07
CA GLY A 213 -2.35 -12.09 19.77
C GLY A 213 -2.95 -13.15 18.83
N LEU A 214 -4.27 -13.35 18.91
CA LEU A 214 -5.02 -14.33 18.12
C LEU A 214 -6.14 -13.62 17.35
N PRO A 215 -5.84 -12.98 16.21
CA PRO A 215 -6.78 -12.13 15.48
C PRO A 215 -7.95 -12.89 14.80
N GLY A 216 -8.08 -14.19 15.00
CA GLY A 216 -9.19 -15.03 14.53
C GLY A 216 -9.16 -15.36 13.03
N LYS A 217 -8.39 -14.63 12.24
CA LYS A 217 -8.13 -14.93 10.83
C LYS A 217 -6.92 -15.85 10.67
N SER A 218 -6.93 -16.65 9.61
CA SER A 218 -5.84 -17.56 9.24
C SER A 218 -4.99 -16.99 8.10
N LEU A 219 -3.79 -17.53 7.91
CA LEU A 219 -2.96 -17.19 6.75
C LEU A 219 -3.70 -17.42 5.42
N LYS A 220 -4.51 -18.47 5.33
CA LYS A 220 -5.34 -18.75 4.14
C LYS A 220 -6.24 -17.57 3.80
N ASP A 221 -6.78 -16.86 4.79
CA ASP A 221 -7.65 -15.70 4.59
C ASP A 221 -6.88 -14.53 3.98
N SER A 222 -5.63 -14.29 4.40
CA SER A 222 -4.74 -13.32 3.73
C SER A 222 -4.55 -13.68 2.24
N TYR A 223 -4.26 -14.94 1.92
CA TYR A 223 -4.06 -15.34 0.53
C TYR A 223 -5.33 -15.19 -0.32
N VAL A 224 -6.50 -15.47 0.24
CA VAL A 224 -7.79 -15.25 -0.43
C VAL A 224 -8.01 -13.75 -0.69
N LEU A 225 -7.75 -12.90 0.29
CA LEU A 225 -7.87 -11.44 0.16
C LEU A 225 -6.90 -10.90 -0.90
N PHE A 226 -5.63 -11.29 -0.82
CA PHE A 226 -4.58 -10.92 -1.78
C PHE A 226 -4.90 -11.37 -3.20
N ARG A 227 -5.56 -12.52 -3.38
CA ARG A 227 -6.04 -12.98 -4.68
C ARG A 227 -7.18 -12.10 -5.20
N LYS A 228 -8.17 -11.78 -4.37
CA LYS A 228 -9.30 -10.93 -4.74
C LYS A 228 -8.83 -9.54 -5.18
N MET A 229 -7.91 -8.93 -4.44
CA MET A 229 -7.33 -7.63 -4.81
C MET A 229 -6.62 -7.68 -6.18
N ARG A 230 -5.83 -8.73 -6.44
CA ARG A 230 -5.19 -8.91 -7.75
C ARG A 230 -6.19 -9.10 -8.90
N GLN A 231 -7.32 -9.75 -8.65
CA GLN A 231 -8.40 -9.86 -9.65
C GLN A 231 -9.03 -8.50 -9.99
N LEU A 232 -8.90 -7.50 -9.11
CA LEU A 232 -9.29 -6.12 -9.36
C LEU A 232 -8.16 -5.27 -9.99
N GLY A 233 -6.98 -5.87 -10.27
CA GLY A 233 -5.81 -5.14 -10.78
C GLY A 233 -4.90 -4.55 -9.70
N ILE A 234 -5.23 -4.73 -8.42
CA ILE A 234 -4.52 -4.13 -7.29
C ILE A 234 -3.37 -5.04 -6.82
N ARG A 235 -2.16 -4.48 -6.74
CA ARG A 235 -1.00 -5.15 -6.13
C ARG A 235 -1.04 -4.99 -4.62
N MET A 236 -1.55 -6.01 -3.96
CA MET A 236 -1.58 -6.05 -2.50
C MET A 236 -0.26 -6.56 -1.92
N HIS A 237 0.19 -5.90 -0.85
CA HIS A 237 1.43 -6.11 -0.12
C HIS A 237 1.11 -6.14 1.38
N SER A 238 1.91 -6.90 2.11
CA SER A 238 1.85 -6.85 3.56
C SER A 238 2.70 -5.69 4.06
N TRP A 239 2.20 -5.03 5.09
CA TRP A 239 2.91 -4.04 5.87
C TRP A 239 3.31 -4.67 7.22
N PRO A 240 4.57 -4.52 7.65
CA PRO A 240 5.09 -5.17 8.85
C PRO A 240 4.75 -4.45 10.14
#